data_AF-A0A8H5LPQ3-F1
#
_entry.id   AF-A0A8H5LPQ3-F1
#
_cell.length_a   1.000
_cell.length_b   1.000
_cell.length_c   1.000
_cell.angle_alpha   90.00
_cell.angle_beta   90.00
_cell.angle_gamma   90.00
#
_symmetry.space_group_name_H-M   'P 1'
#
loop_
_entity.id
_entity.type
_entity.pdbx_description
1 polymer ?
#
loop_
_entity_poly.entity_id
_entity_poly.type
_entity_poly.pdbx_seq_one_letter_code
_entity_poly.pdbx_strand_id
1 'polypeptide(L)'
;MFTTMHALFSIPELLCIIFQMLKKEDQRQCIVVCKIWSEVSLDLLWADVRDVKRLLNILAPVKMKYGEDIKYIFDSPPDHIQWTRFQTKYSHRIRSLRHYEDQKIPSLMDILTSFHASYSSPILPNLRKLHWYWFSVDPTLQMATTFIHRDIQCYHTDIGWQYHSPKEVHAHVAAIPDCMPALTALFLDGNPFPEYTETIVRILRALPYLTQLELPAYSANIQ
;
A
#
# COMPACT_ATOMS: atom_id res chain seq x y z
N MET A 1 -15.99 -16.11 39.93
CA MET A 1 -14.64 -16.74 39.95
C MET A 1 -13.80 -15.97 38.96
N PHE A 2 -12.91 -15.09 39.42
CA PHE A 2 -12.00 -14.36 38.52
C PHE A 2 -10.82 -15.27 38.21
N THR A 3 -10.77 -15.80 37.00
CA THR A 3 -9.57 -16.45 36.46
C THR A 3 -8.46 -15.41 36.43
N THR A 4 -7.39 -15.65 37.19
CA THR A 4 -6.16 -14.86 37.15
C THR A 4 -5.60 -14.91 35.73
N MET A 5 -5.76 -13.80 35.01
CA MET A 5 -5.13 -13.63 33.70
C MET A 5 -3.62 -13.67 33.92
N HIS A 6 -2.96 -14.72 33.42
CA HIS A 6 -1.53 -14.90 33.59
C HIS A 6 -0.81 -13.65 33.07
N ALA A 7 0.07 -13.03 33.86
CA ALA A 7 0.65 -11.72 33.57
C ALA A 7 1.29 -11.62 32.17
N LEU A 8 1.79 -12.75 31.67
CA LEU A 8 2.31 -12.91 30.31
C LEU A 8 1.31 -12.53 29.21
N PHE A 9 0.01 -12.84 29.38
CA PHE A 9 -1.04 -12.51 28.43
C PHE A 9 -1.56 -11.07 28.56
N SER A 10 -0.99 -10.28 29.46
CA SER A 10 -1.29 -8.86 29.64
C SER A 10 -0.21 -7.95 29.04
N ILE A 11 0.91 -8.50 28.54
CA ILE A 11 2.02 -7.75 27.95
C ILE A 11 1.88 -7.77 26.42
N PRO A 12 1.54 -6.64 25.76
CA PRO A 12 1.29 -6.59 24.33
C PRO A 12 2.47 -7.06 23.46
N GLU A 13 3.70 -6.79 23.88
CA GLU A 13 4.92 -7.14 23.16
C GLU A 13 5.11 -8.66 23.11
N LEU A 14 4.85 -9.36 24.23
CA LEU A 14 4.93 -10.81 24.27
C LEU A 14 3.80 -11.45 23.45
N LEU A 15 2.59 -10.91 23.53
CA LEU A 15 1.48 -11.34 22.67
C LEU A 15 1.82 -11.16 21.19
N CYS A 16 2.47 -10.05 20.83
CA CYS A 16 2.88 -9.76 19.46
C CYS A 16 3.83 -10.84 18.93
N ILE A 17 4.85 -11.20 19.72
CA ILE A 17 5.80 -12.27 19.36
C ILE A 17 5.07 -13.61 19.21
N ILE A 18 4.20 -13.97 20.16
CA ILE A 18 3.44 -15.23 20.10
C ILE A 18 2.53 -15.25 18.87
N PHE A 19 1.76 -14.19 18.63
CA PHE A 19 0.80 -14.13 17.54
C PHE A 19 1.48 -14.08 16.16
N GLN A 20 2.69 -13.52 16.05
CA GLN A 20 3.49 -13.59 14.82
C GLN A 20 3.84 -15.02 14.41
N MET A 21 3.92 -15.95 15.37
CA MET A 21 4.18 -17.36 15.10
C MET A 21 2.91 -18.13 14.68
N LEU A 22 1.73 -17.53 14.82
CA LEU A 22 0.46 -18.16 14.45
C LEU A 22 0.15 -18.00 12.96
N LYS A 23 -0.68 -18.90 12.43
CA LYS A 23 -1.26 -18.73 11.09
C LYS A 23 -2.25 -17.56 11.09
N LYS A 24 -2.52 -16.97 9.92
CA LYS A 24 -3.43 -15.81 9.81
C LYS A 24 -4.85 -16.14 10.27
N GLU A 25 -5.29 -17.38 10.11
CA GLU A 25 -6.59 -17.87 10.54
C GLU A 25 -6.71 -17.83 12.07
N ASP A 26 -5.68 -18.30 12.77
CA ASP A 26 -5.62 -18.32 14.22
C ASP A 26 -5.49 -16.90 14.80
N GLN A 27 -4.70 -16.02 14.15
CA GLN A 27 -4.62 -14.60 14.50
C GLN A 27 -5.99 -13.91 14.46
N ARG A 28 -6.89 -14.31 13.54
CA ARG A 28 -8.26 -13.76 13.50
C ARG A 28 -9.08 -14.19 14.71
N GLN A 29 -8.90 -15.43 15.20
CA GLN A 29 -9.58 -15.89 16.40
C GLN A 29 -9.10 -15.12 17.65
N CYS A 30 -7.82 -14.72 17.69
CA CYS A 30 -7.31 -13.88 18.77
C CYS A 30 -8.00 -12.51 18.87
N ILE A 31 -8.62 -12.00 17.79
CA ILE A 31 -9.35 -10.71 17.80
C ILE A 31 -10.50 -10.72 18.81
N VAL A 32 -11.21 -11.84 18.94
CA VAL A 32 -12.47 -11.92 19.69
C VAL A 32 -12.29 -12.34 21.15
N VAL A 33 -11.06 -12.61 21.60
CA VAL A 33 -10.76 -13.13 22.95
C VAL A 33 -10.94 -12.05 24.02
N CYS A 34 -10.20 -10.94 23.90
CA CYS A 34 -10.29 -9.81 24.81
C CYS A 34 -9.74 -8.54 24.14
N LYS A 35 -9.91 -7.37 24.77
CA LYS A 35 -9.49 -6.07 24.21
C LYS A 35 -7.99 -6.04 23.86
N ILE A 36 -7.12 -6.49 24.76
CA ILE A 36 -5.65 -6.45 24.54
C ILE A 36 -5.28 -7.34 23.34
N TRP A 37 -5.81 -8.56 23.31
CA TRP A 37 -5.54 -9.50 22.21
C TRP A 37 -6.09 -8.97 20.89
N SER A 38 -7.25 -8.30 20.91
CA SER A 38 -7.83 -7.63 19.76
C SER A 38 -6.90 -6.59 19.15
N GLU A 39 -6.36 -5.70 19.98
CA GLU A 39 -5.44 -4.65 19.54
C GLU A 39 -4.17 -5.23 18.89
N VAL A 40 -3.51 -6.18 19.55
CA VAL A 40 -2.29 -6.81 19.03
C VAL A 40 -2.58 -7.61 17.75
N SER A 41 -3.69 -8.36 17.71
CA SER A 41 -4.05 -9.16 16.54
C SER A 41 -4.40 -8.30 15.34
N LEU A 42 -5.11 -7.18 15.56
CA LEU A 42 -5.42 -6.22 14.50
C LEU A 42 -4.15 -5.56 13.96
N ASP A 43 -3.19 -5.21 14.80
CA ASP A 43 -1.90 -4.68 14.36
C ASP A 43 -1.19 -5.65 13.42
N LEU A 44 -1.15 -6.94 13.77
CA LEU A 44 -0.49 -7.96 12.95
C LEU A 44 -1.25 -8.25 11.65
N LEU A 45 -2.58 -8.36 11.71
CA LEU A 45 -3.41 -8.72 10.55
C LEU A 45 -3.49 -7.62 9.49
N TRP A 46 -3.30 -6.36 9.90
CA TRP A 46 -3.33 -5.19 9.04
C TRP A 46 -1.95 -4.63 8.70
N ALA A 47 -0.87 -5.08 9.36
CA ALA A 47 0.49 -4.63 9.05
C ALA A 47 0.87 -4.80 7.57
N ASP A 48 0.50 -5.91 6.94
CA ASP A 48 0.77 -6.23 5.53
C ASP A 48 -0.53 -6.52 4.76
N VAL A 49 -0.98 -5.52 4.00
CA VAL A 49 -2.17 -5.59 3.14
C VAL A 49 -1.73 -5.85 1.70
N ARG A 50 -2.02 -7.06 1.22
CA ARG A 50 -1.62 -7.50 -0.13
C ARG A 50 -2.66 -7.24 -1.22
N ASP A 51 -3.83 -6.74 -0.82
CA ASP A 51 -4.95 -6.48 -1.72
C ASP A 51 -5.62 -5.17 -1.29
N VAL A 52 -5.58 -4.15 -2.15
CA VAL A 52 -6.22 -2.86 -1.89
C VAL A 52 -7.74 -3.02 -1.78
N LYS A 53 -8.36 -4.00 -2.46
CA LYS A 53 -9.79 -4.28 -2.28
C LYS A 53 -10.11 -4.63 -0.82
N ARG A 54 -9.22 -5.33 -0.12
CA ARG A 54 -9.40 -5.65 1.31
C ARG A 54 -9.43 -4.38 2.16
N LEU A 55 -8.62 -3.37 1.82
CA LEU A 55 -8.63 -2.07 2.46
C LEU A 55 -9.97 -1.36 2.21
N LEU A 56 -10.36 -1.28 0.95
CA LEU A 56 -11.59 -0.61 0.51
C LEU A 56 -12.83 -1.27 1.13
N ASN A 57 -12.84 -2.59 1.26
CA ASN A 57 -13.94 -3.36 1.88
C ASN A 57 -14.16 -3.04 3.36
N ILE A 58 -13.22 -2.35 4.03
CA ILE A 58 -13.43 -1.82 5.40
C ILE A 58 -14.35 -0.59 5.38
N LEU A 59 -14.24 0.23 4.34
CA LEU A 59 -15.03 1.46 4.19
C LEU A 59 -16.48 1.12 3.90
N ALA A 60 -16.71 0.31 2.87
CA ALA A 60 -18.02 -0.24 2.55
C ALA A 60 -17.86 -1.55 1.80
N PRO A 61 -18.88 -2.45 1.81
CA PRO A 61 -18.82 -3.69 1.06
C PRO A 61 -18.51 -3.45 -0.42
N VAL A 62 -17.48 -4.11 -0.94
CA VAL A 62 -17.11 -4.05 -2.36
C VAL A 62 -17.76 -5.23 -3.09
N LYS A 63 -18.46 -4.94 -4.18
CA LYS A 63 -19.10 -5.94 -5.05
C LYS A 63 -18.57 -5.84 -6.46
N MET A 64 -18.66 -6.96 -7.17
CA MET A 64 -18.31 -7.03 -8.58
C MET A 64 -19.55 -6.72 -9.42
N LYS A 65 -19.41 -5.79 -10.36
CA LYS A 65 -20.45 -5.43 -11.32
C LYS A 65 -20.05 -5.98 -12.69
N TYR A 66 -20.95 -6.76 -13.27
CA TYR A 66 -20.82 -7.28 -14.62
C TYR A 66 -21.40 -6.27 -15.63
N GLY A 67 -20.68 -6.02 -16.71
CA GLY A 67 -21.05 -5.16 -17.83
C GLY A 67 -20.20 -5.53 -19.04
N GLU A 68 -19.89 -4.56 -19.90
CA GLU A 68 -18.89 -4.74 -20.98
C GLU A 68 -17.52 -5.15 -20.41
N ASP A 69 -17.18 -4.60 -19.23
CA ASP A 69 -16.06 -5.01 -18.42
C ASP A 69 -16.48 -5.33 -16.99
N ILE A 70 -15.77 -6.26 -16.36
CA ILE A 70 -15.87 -6.53 -14.92
C ILE A 70 -15.27 -5.36 -14.15
N LYS A 71 -16.04 -4.72 -13.27
CA LYS A 71 -15.58 -3.61 -12.42
C LYS A 71 -15.95 -3.85 -10.96
N TYR A 72 -15.14 -3.34 -10.03
CA TYR A 72 -15.47 -3.37 -8.61
C TYR A 72 -16.04 -2.02 -8.16
N ILE A 73 -17.18 -2.07 -7.46
CA ILE A 73 -17.88 -0.91 -6.93
C ILE A 73 -18.23 -1.12 -5.47
N PHE A 74 -18.46 -0.05 -4.73
CA PHE A 74 -19.08 -0.17 -3.41
C PHE A 74 -20.56 -0.53 -3.61
N ASP A 75 -21.05 -1.45 -2.76
CA ASP A 75 -22.47 -1.78 -2.69
C ASP A 75 -23.31 -0.56 -2.31
N SER A 76 -22.79 0.21 -1.35
CA SER A 76 -23.25 1.54 -0.99
C SER A 76 -22.03 2.44 -0.79
N PRO A 77 -22.03 3.69 -1.27
CA PRO A 77 -20.92 4.61 -1.04
C PRO A 77 -20.62 4.75 0.46
N PRO A 78 -19.34 4.74 0.89
CA PRO A 78 -19.02 4.93 2.28
C PRO A 78 -19.42 6.33 2.74
N ASP A 79 -19.86 6.46 3.99
CA ASP A 79 -20.16 7.74 4.63
C ASP A 79 -18.99 8.22 5.52
N HIS A 80 -19.15 9.41 6.11
CA HIS A 80 -18.14 9.98 7.02
C HIS A 80 -17.90 9.15 8.29
N ILE A 81 -18.89 8.38 8.75
CA ILE A 81 -18.77 7.53 9.94
C ILE A 81 -17.87 6.34 9.63
N GLN A 82 -18.10 5.68 8.49
CA GLN A 82 -17.27 4.60 7.98
C GLN A 82 -15.83 5.07 7.72
N TRP A 83 -15.67 6.24 7.11
CA TRP A 83 -14.36 6.87 6.93
C TRP A 83 -13.63 7.13 8.25
N THR A 84 -14.32 7.74 9.22
CA THR A 84 -13.75 8.03 10.55
C THR A 84 -13.35 6.74 11.26
N ARG A 85 -14.17 5.69 11.17
CA ARG A 85 -13.83 4.37 11.71
C ARG A 85 -12.59 3.79 11.04
N PHE A 86 -12.47 3.92 9.73
CA PHE A 86 -11.29 3.48 9.00
C PHE A 86 -10.01 4.18 9.49
N GLN A 87 -10.02 5.52 9.55
CA GLN A 87 -8.89 6.32 10.01
C GLN A 87 -8.51 6.03 11.47
N THR A 88 -9.50 5.96 12.36
CA THR A 88 -9.23 5.79 13.80
C THR A 88 -8.80 4.37 14.16
N LYS A 89 -9.30 3.34 13.47
CA LYS A 89 -9.05 1.94 13.86
C LYS A 89 -8.05 1.18 13.02
N TYR A 90 -7.89 1.51 11.73
CA TYR A 90 -7.16 0.64 10.80
C TYR A 90 -5.99 1.34 10.11
N SER A 91 -6.14 2.60 9.68
CA SER A 91 -5.14 3.25 8.81
C SER A 91 -3.72 3.26 9.39
N HIS A 92 -3.57 3.55 10.68
CA HIS A 92 -2.28 3.61 11.37
C HIS A 92 -1.63 2.23 11.57
N ARG A 93 -2.37 1.13 11.39
CA ARG A 93 -1.83 -0.23 11.54
C ARG A 93 -1.12 -0.70 10.28
N ILE A 94 -1.44 -0.10 9.14
CA ILE A 94 -0.98 -0.55 7.82
C ILE A 94 0.42 0.01 7.57
N ARG A 95 1.39 -0.91 7.44
CA ARG A 95 2.81 -0.59 7.25
C ARG A 95 3.31 -1.00 5.87
N SER A 96 2.61 -1.93 5.22
CA SER A 96 2.88 -2.42 3.88
C SER A 96 1.59 -2.56 3.08
N LEU A 97 1.56 -1.99 1.88
CA LEU A 97 0.44 -2.06 0.95
C LEU A 97 0.91 -2.58 -0.41
N ARG A 98 0.13 -3.49 -1.00
CA ARG A 98 0.37 -3.98 -2.36
C ARG A 98 -0.90 -3.89 -3.20
N HIS A 99 -0.73 -3.39 -4.41
CA HIS A 99 -1.75 -3.36 -5.43
C HIS A 99 -1.32 -4.16 -6.65
N TYR A 100 -2.13 -5.15 -7.01
CA TYR A 100 -2.01 -5.85 -8.28
C TYR A 100 -3.13 -5.34 -9.20
N GLU A 101 -2.82 -5.16 -10.47
CA GLU A 101 -3.73 -4.52 -11.43
C GLU A 101 -5.02 -5.30 -11.68
N ASP A 102 -4.99 -6.62 -11.51
CA ASP A 102 -6.16 -7.52 -11.61
C ASP A 102 -7.33 -7.13 -10.67
N GLN A 103 -7.09 -6.17 -9.78
CA GLN A 103 -8.07 -5.66 -8.84
C GLN A 103 -9.13 -4.76 -9.49
N LYS A 104 -8.94 -4.16 -10.69
CA LYS A 104 -9.96 -3.35 -11.42
C LYS A 104 -10.78 -2.40 -10.52
N ILE A 105 -10.07 -1.60 -9.72
CA ILE A 105 -10.62 -0.69 -8.69
C ILE A 105 -10.64 0.83 -9.00
N PRO A 106 -10.48 1.38 -10.24
CA PRO A 106 -10.43 2.83 -10.44
C PRO A 106 -11.58 3.61 -9.78
N SER A 107 -12.83 3.15 -9.96
CA SER A 107 -14.02 3.79 -9.37
C SER A 107 -14.04 3.80 -7.85
N LEU A 108 -13.39 2.84 -7.19
CA LEU A 108 -13.27 2.83 -5.73
C LEU A 108 -12.23 3.83 -5.25
N MET A 109 -11.15 3.99 -6.01
CA MET A 109 -10.07 4.93 -5.69
C MET A 109 -10.49 6.39 -5.89
N ASP A 110 -11.38 6.69 -6.84
CA ASP A 110 -11.96 8.03 -6.99
C ASP A 110 -12.69 8.47 -5.72
N ILE A 111 -13.50 7.56 -5.16
CA ILE A 111 -14.21 7.80 -3.90
C ILE A 111 -13.22 7.94 -2.74
N LEU A 112 -12.19 7.10 -2.69
CA LEU A 112 -11.17 7.20 -1.65
C LEU A 112 -10.45 8.55 -1.69
N THR A 113 -10.11 9.01 -2.90
CA THR A 113 -9.38 10.26 -3.14
C THR A 113 -10.24 11.47 -2.80
N SER A 114 -11.55 11.43 -3.10
CA SER A 114 -12.48 12.51 -2.74
C SER A 114 -12.64 12.67 -1.22
N PHE A 115 -12.70 11.56 -0.47
CA PHE A 115 -12.68 11.61 0.98
C PHE A 115 -11.36 12.20 1.49
N HIS A 116 -10.22 11.72 0.99
CA HIS A 116 -8.91 12.18 1.42
C HIS A 116 -8.65 13.66 1.13
N ALA A 117 -9.16 14.21 0.02
CA ALA A 117 -9.00 15.62 -0.33
C ALA A 117 -9.52 16.59 0.74
N SER A 118 -10.39 16.12 1.64
CA SER A 118 -10.91 16.89 2.77
C SER A 118 -10.01 16.85 4.02
N TYR A 119 -8.90 16.11 4.00
CA TYR A 119 -7.97 15.91 5.12
C TYR A 119 -6.54 16.24 4.73
N SER A 120 -5.75 16.73 5.68
CA SER A 120 -4.35 17.11 5.48
C SER A 120 -3.34 16.00 5.81
N SER A 121 -3.79 14.87 6.33
CA SER A 121 -2.94 13.75 6.72
C SER A 121 -2.98 12.63 5.68
N PRO A 122 -1.86 11.90 5.48
CA PRO A 122 -1.84 10.74 4.59
C PRO A 122 -2.91 9.72 4.99
N ILE A 123 -3.54 9.07 4.00
CA ILE A 123 -4.54 8.01 4.24
C ILE A 123 -4.00 6.92 5.15
N LEU A 124 -2.73 6.53 4.95
CA LEU A 124 -2.04 5.48 5.69
C LEU A 124 -0.78 6.06 6.35
N PRO A 125 -0.90 6.74 7.51
CA PRO A 125 0.19 7.56 8.06
C PRO A 125 1.45 6.77 8.46
N ASN A 126 1.31 5.46 8.71
CA ASN A 126 2.41 4.58 9.10
C ASN A 126 2.88 3.68 7.95
N LEU A 127 2.46 3.93 6.71
CA LEU A 127 2.89 3.14 5.57
C LEU A 127 4.39 3.35 5.34
N ARG A 128 5.13 2.24 5.28
CA ARG A 128 6.58 2.23 5.05
C ARG A 128 6.94 1.50 3.76
N LYS A 129 6.10 0.57 3.32
CA LYS A 129 6.32 -0.22 2.11
C LYS A 129 5.14 -0.07 1.16
N LEU A 130 5.40 0.32 -0.07
CA LEU A 130 4.40 0.45 -1.12
C LEU A 130 4.87 -0.36 -2.32
N HIS A 131 4.09 -1.38 -2.69
CA HIS A 131 4.27 -2.16 -3.91
C HIS A 131 3.10 -1.86 -4.85
N TRP A 132 3.38 -1.34 -6.03
CA TRP A 132 2.33 -0.88 -6.93
C TRP A 132 2.67 -1.16 -8.39
N TYR A 133 1.89 -2.04 -9.02
CA TYR A 133 2.11 -2.52 -10.39
C TYR A 133 1.19 -1.79 -11.39
N TRP A 134 1.71 -1.39 -12.54
CA TRP A 134 1.02 -0.58 -13.56
C TRP A 134 0.99 -1.26 -14.95
N PHE A 135 0.18 -2.30 -15.20
CA PHE A 135 0.10 -2.90 -16.55
C PHE A 135 -1.20 -2.55 -17.31
N SER A 136 -1.86 -1.44 -16.99
CA SER A 136 -2.99 -0.90 -17.77
C SER A 136 -2.93 0.61 -18.00
N VAL A 137 -3.66 1.05 -19.02
CA VAL A 137 -3.88 2.46 -19.40
C VAL A 137 -4.74 3.22 -18.38
N ASP A 138 -5.30 2.52 -17.38
CA ASP A 138 -6.10 3.11 -16.30
C ASP A 138 -5.25 4.07 -15.44
N PRO A 139 -5.85 4.98 -14.64
CA PRO A 139 -5.13 5.95 -13.80
C PRO A 139 -4.43 5.31 -12.59
N THR A 140 -3.86 4.12 -12.74
CA THR A 140 -3.10 3.36 -11.73
C THR A 140 -1.98 4.20 -11.11
N LEU A 141 -1.34 5.05 -11.92
CA LEU A 141 -0.32 5.99 -11.46
C LEU A 141 -0.89 7.01 -10.46
N GLN A 142 -2.01 7.65 -10.80
CA GLN A 142 -2.69 8.60 -9.92
C GLN A 142 -3.23 7.92 -8.66
N MET A 143 -3.65 6.66 -8.75
CA MET A 143 -4.08 5.89 -7.60
C MET A 143 -2.93 5.60 -6.63
N ALA A 144 -1.71 5.38 -7.13
CA ALA A 144 -0.53 5.17 -6.29
C ALA A 144 -0.20 6.43 -5.48
N THR A 145 -0.31 7.63 -6.08
CA THR A 145 0.04 8.89 -5.41
C THR A 145 -0.81 9.16 -4.16
N THR A 146 -2.04 8.65 -4.12
CA THR A 146 -2.92 8.68 -2.93
C THR A 146 -2.29 8.05 -1.68
N PHE A 147 -1.35 7.12 -1.85
CA PHE A 147 -0.65 6.44 -0.75
C PHE A 147 0.80 6.92 -0.57
N ILE A 148 1.31 7.74 -1.48
CA ILE A 148 2.70 8.22 -1.43
C ILE A 148 2.82 9.34 -0.38
N HIS A 149 3.79 9.19 0.52
CA HIS A 149 4.17 10.23 1.47
C HIS A 149 5.63 10.07 1.92
N ARG A 150 6.16 11.08 2.60
CA ARG A 150 7.61 11.24 2.89
C ARG A 150 8.25 10.13 3.71
N ASP A 151 7.41 9.35 4.37
CA ASP A 151 7.76 8.37 5.40
C ASP A 151 7.91 6.95 4.83
N ILE A 152 7.65 6.78 3.53
CA ILE A 152 7.89 5.53 2.79
C ILE A 152 9.40 5.24 2.73
N GLN A 153 9.74 3.99 3.04
CA GLN A 153 11.12 3.49 3.11
C GLN A 153 11.40 2.47 2.01
N CYS A 154 10.40 1.73 1.55
CA CYS A 154 10.52 0.76 0.47
C CYS A 154 9.46 1.07 -0.59
N TYR A 155 9.90 1.37 -1.81
CA TYR A 155 9.02 1.57 -2.93
C TYR A 155 9.36 0.58 -4.04
N HIS A 156 8.36 -0.20 -4.44
CA HIS A 156 8.46 -1.16 -5.51
C HIS A 156 7.37 -0.84 -6.53
N THR A 157 7.78 -0.56 -7.76
CA THR A 157 6.84 -0.38 -8.85
C THR A 157 7.30 -1.14 -10.07
N ASP A 158 6.33 -1.80 -10.71
CA ASP A 158 6.49 -2.36 -12.04
C ASP A 158 5.71 -1.48 -12.99
N ILE A 159 6.44 -0.89 -13.91
CA ILE A 159 5.90 0.05 -14.87
C ILE A 159 5.63 -0.76 -16.11
N GLY A 160 4.38 -0.97 -16.49
CA GLY A 160 4.02 -1.56 -17.77
C GLY A 160 4.25 -0.54 -18.88
N TRP A 161 5.51 -0.34 -19.26
CA TRP A 161 5.96 0.74 -20.16
C TRP A 161 5.20 0.83 -21.48
N GLN A 162 4.67 -0.30 -21.98
CA GLN A 162 3.85 -0.33 -23.20
C GLN A 162 2.49 0.37 -23.05
N TYR A 163 2.04 0.65 -21.83
CA TYR A 163 0.73 1.24 -21.53
C TYR A 163 0.81 2.71 -21.14
N HIS A 164 2.01 3.26 -20.94
CA HIS A 164 2.22 4.63 -20.45
C HIS A 164 3.15 5.42 -21.36
N SER A 165 2.92 6.73 -21.45
CA SER A 165 3.83 7.57 -22.23
C SER A 165 5.18 7.70 -21.51
N PRO A 166 6.31 7.78 -22.25
CA PRO A 166 7.63 7.98 -21.64
C PRO A 166 7.70 9.21 -20.71
N LYS A 167 6.92 10.24 -21.02
CA LYS A 167 6.81 11.48 -20.25
C LYS A 167 6.15 11.27 -18.87
N GLU A 168 5.07 10.49 -18.81
CA GLU A 168 4.38 10.20 -17.53
C GLU A 168 5.29 9.40 -16.61
N VAL A 169 5.94 8.38 -17.16
CA VAL A 169 6.88 7.57 -16.39
C VAL A 169 8.06 8.41 -15.91
N HIS A 170 8.63 9.24 -16.81
CA HIS A 170 9.70 10.17 -16.43
C HIS A 170 9.27 11.08 -15.28
N ALA A 171 8.09 11.69 -15.37
CA ALA A 171 7.58 12.61 -14.37
C ALA A 171 7.41 11.94 -13.01
N HIS A 172 6.89 10.71 -12.98
CA HIS A 172 6.76 9.96 -11.73
C HIS A 172 8.12 9.61 -11.12
N VAL A 173 9.00 9.00 -11.91
CA VAL A 173 10.35 8.61 -11.47
C VAL A 173 11.12 9.84 -10.98
N ALA A 174 11.01 10.96 -11.69
CA ALA A 174 11.59 12.24 -11.30
C ALA A 174 11.12 12.78 -9.95
N ALA A 175 9.85 12.52 -9.57
CA ALA A 175 9.25 13.01 -8.33
C ALA A 175 9.57 12.16 -7.09
N ILE A 176 10.08 10.94 -7.28
CA ILE A 176 10.38 9.99 -6.20
C ILE A 176 11.19 10.63 -5.05
N PRO A 177 12.31 11.35 -5.29
CA PRO A 177 13.11 11.90 -4.21
C PRO A 177 12.39 12.95 -3.37
N ASP A 178 11.53 13.77 -4.00
CA ASP A 178 10.78 14.82 -3.33
C ASP A 178 9.60 14.26 -2.52
N CYS A 179 8.95 13.22 -3.07
CA CYS A 179 7.79 12.59 -2.47
C CYS A 179 8.16 11.61 -1.35
N MET A 180 9.29 10.93 -1.46
CA MET A 180 9.73 9.84 -0.57
C MET A 180 11.23 9.95 -0.22
N PRO A 181 11.65 11.05 0.45
CA PRO A 181 13.06 11.28 0.77
C PRO A 181 13.66 10.27 1.76
N ALA A 182 12.82 9.53 2.50
CA ALA A 182 13.25 8.51 3.48
C ALA A 182 13.48 7.12 2.86
N LEU A 183 13.47 6.98 1.53
CA LEU A 183 13.65 5.70 0.86
C LEU A 183 14.99 5.05 1.19
N THR A 184 14.92 3.78 1.60
CA THR A 184 16.05 2.88 1.83
C THR A 184 16.13 1.76 0.81
N ALA A 185 15.02 1.44 0.15
CA ALA A 185 14.94 0.46 -0.91
C ALA A 185 14.04 0.93 -2.06
N LEU A 186 14.55 0.87 -3.29
CA LEU A 186 13.84 1.24 -4.52
C LEU A 186 13.95 0.11 -5.54
N PHE A 187 12.80 -0.40 -5.98
CA PHE A 187 12.69 -1.45 -6.99
C PHE A 187 11.88 -0.92 -8.16
N LEU A 188 12.52 -0.78 -9.31
CA LEU A 188 11.92 -0.33 -10.55
C LEU A 188 11.96 -1.51 -11.53
N ASP A 189 10.80 -2.10 -11.83
CA ASP A 189 10.67 -3.18 -12.81
C ASP A 189 10.16 -2.67 -14.17
N GLY A 190 10.47 -3.44 -15.22
CA GLY A 190 9.93 -3.31 -16.57
C GLY A 190 10.99 -3.21 -17.68
N ASN A 191 10.72 -2.48 -18.77
CA ASN A 191 11.62 -2.34 -19.90
C ASN A 191 12.63 -1.20 -19.69
N PRO A 192 13.93 -1.48 -19.80
CA PRO A 192 14.97 -0.47 -19.70
C PRO A 192 14.88 0.51 -20.88
N PHE A 193 14.78 1.82 -20.62
CA PHE A 193 15.09 2.81 -21.64
C PHE A 193 16.38 3.56 -21.26
N PRO A 194 17.33 3.70 -22.19
CA PRO A 194 18.55 4.49 -21.98
C PRO A 194 18.27 5.93 -21.51
N GLU A 195 17.13 6.47 -21.91
CA GLU A 195 16.64 7.82 -21.64
C GLU A 195 16.48 8.13 -20.14
N TYR A 196 16.29 7.11 -19.29
CA TYR A 196 16.10 7.30 -17.85
C TYR A 196 17.39 7.28 -17.04
N THR A 197 18.54 6.97 -17.67
CA THR A 197 19.84 6.85 -16.98
C THR A 197 20.16 8.11 -16.17
N GLU A 198 19.98 9.30 -16.76
CA GLU A 198 20.22 10.57 -16.07
C GLU A 198 19.25 10.78 -14.89
N THR A 199 18.00 10.36 -15.06
CA THR A 199 16.97 10.47 -14.01
C THR A 199 17.31 9.55 -12.83
N ILE A 200 17.72 8.31 -13.11
CA ILE A 200 18.15 7.34 -12.10
C ILE A 200 19.38 7.88 -11.37
N VAL A 201 20.38 8.41 -12.08
CA VAL A 201 21.55 9.03 -11.45
C VAL A 201 21.14 10.19 -10.55
N ARG A 202 20.18 11.01 -10.97
CA ARG A 202 19.65 12.10 -10.13
C ARG A 202 18.95 11.58 -8.88
N ILE A 203 18.16 10.52 -8.99
CA ILE A 203 17.53 9.86 -7.83
C ILE A 203 18.58 9.35 -6.85
N LEU A 204 19.61 8.67 -7.34
CA LEU A 204 20.67 8.12 -6.51
C LEU A 204 21.43 9.20 -5.73
N ARG A 205 21.62 10.38 -6.32
CA ARG A 205 22.22 11.54 -5.64
C ARG A 205 21.28 12.19 -4.63
N ALA A 206 19.97 12.14 -4.88
CA ALA A 206 18.96 12.82 -4.08
C ALA A 206 18.42 11.99 -2.92
N LEU A 207 18.63 10.66 -2.91
CA LEU A 207 18.19 9.75 -1.86
C LEU A 207 19.38 9.28 -0.97
N PRO A 208 19.70 10.01 0.11
CA PRO A 208 20.91 9.75 0.89
C PRO A 208 20.86 8.44 1.71
N TYR A 209 19.66 7.90 1.94
CA TYR A 209 19.45 6.69 2.75
C TYR A 209 19.27 5.43 1.92
N LEU A 210 19.36 5.52 0.59
CA LEU A 210 19.12 4.39 -0.29
C LEU A 210 20.22 3.34 -0.15
N THR A 211 19.83 2.13 0.24
CA THR A 211 20.74 0.99 0.47
C THR A 211 20.50 -0.16 -0.51
N GLN A 212 19.30 -0.25 -1.08
CA GLN A 212 18.90 -1.27 -2.02
C GLN A 212 18.32 -0.59 -3.26
N LEU A 213 18.84 -0.98 -4.42
CA LEU A 213 18.35 -0.52 -5.72
C LEU A 213 18.25 -1.73 -6.63
N GLU A 214 17.06 -1.95 -7.18
CA GLU A 214 16.83 -2.87 -8.29
C GLU A 214 16.33 -2.06 -9.48
N LEU A 215 17.00 -2.25 -10.61
CA LEU A 215 16.67 -1.61 -11.88
C LEU A 215 16.35 -2.70 -12.90
N PRO A 216 15.55 -2.40 -13.93
CA PRO A 216 15.24 -3.39 -14.94
C PRO A 216 16.50 -3.76 -15.72
N ALA A 217 16.61 -5.04 -16.07
CA ALA A 217 17.79 -5.55 -16.77
C ALA A 217 17.92 -4.88 -18.14
N TYR A 218 18.98 -4.08 -18.34
CA TYR A 218 19.35 -3.52 -19.65
C TYR A 218 19.69 -4.67 -20.60
N SER A 219 18.80 -5.01 -21.54
CA SER A 219 19.22 -5.75 -22.72
C SER A 219 20.03 -4.79 -23.59
N ALA A 220 21.34 -4.95 -23.57
CA ALA A 220 22.18 -4.38 -24.62
C ALA A 220 21.75 -5.04 -25.93
N ASN A 221 20.85 -4.40 -26.68
CA ASN A 221 20.65 -4.73 -28.07
C ASN A 221 21.94 -4.38 -28.80
N ILE A 222 22.84 -5.37 -28.87
CA ILE A 222 23.91 -5.41 -29.85
C ILE A 222 23.20 -5.71 -31.18
N GLN A 223 22.89 -4.66 -31.93
CA GLN A 223 22.62 -4.73 -33.37
C GLN A 223 23.49 -3.71 -34.08
#